data_AF-A0A7C3X2E3-F1
#
_entry.id   AF-A0A7C3X2E3-F1
#
_cell.length_a   1.000
_cell.length_b   1.000
_cell.length_c   1.000
_cell.angle_alpha   90.00
_cell.angle_beta   90.00
_cell.angle_gamma   90.00
#
_symmetry.space_group_name_H-M   'P 1'
#
loop_
_entity.id
_entity.type
_entity.pdbx_description
1 polymer ?
#
loop_
_entity_poly.entity_id
_entity_poly.type
_entity_poly.pdbx_seq_one_letter_code
_entity_poly.pdbx_strand_id
1 'polypeptide(L)' 'MNKEEVEQQEYLYKIRHSLAHVLAHAVLEIRPDAKLAFGPPVENGFYYDFDFNGNPIGESDLPELEKRMR' A
#
# COMPACT_ATOMS: atom_id res chain seq x y z
N MET A 1 12.78 23.44 7.22
CA MET A 1 11.36 23.16 7.47
C MET A 1 11.00 23.73 8.83
N ASN A 2 9.85 24.40 8.94
CA ASN A 2 9.36 24.85 10.24
C ASN A 2 8.76 23.67 11.03
N LYS A 3 8.46 23.88 12.32
CA LYS A 3 7.95 22.82 13.19
C LYS A 3 6.63 22.21 12.69
N GLU A 4 5.73 23.04 12.15
CA GLU A 4 4.42 22.61 11.63
C GLU A 4 4.59 21.72 10.39
N GLU A 5 5.50 22.07 9.48
CA GLU A 5 5.82 21.27 8.29
C GLU A 5 6.38 19.89 8.66
N VAL A 6 7.25 19.82 9.67
CA VAL A 6 7.79 18.53 10.16
C VAL A 6 6.68 17.66 10.74
N GLU A 7 5.82 18.23 11.59
CA GLU A 7 4.69 17.51 12.19
C GLU A 7 3.70 17.00 11.14
N GLN A 8 3.41 17.81 10.12
CA GLN A 8 2.58 17.41 8.98
C GLN A 8 3.19 16.26 8.18
N GLN A 9 4.49 16.30 7.90
CA GLN A 9 5.18 15.22 7.19
C GLN A 9 5.18 13.93 8.00
N GLU A 10 5.42 13.98 9.30
CA GLU A 10 5.33 12.81 10.18
C GLU A 10 3.91 12.23 10.25
N TYR A 11 2.88 13.09 10.27
CA TYR A 11 1.49 12.66 10.23
C TYR A 11 1.17 11.94 8.91
N LEU A 12 1.52 12.55 7.77
CA LEU A 12 1.32 11.94 6.45
C LEU A 12 2.11 10.65 6.28
N TYR A 13 3.33 10.57 6.82
CA TYR A 13 4.14 9.36 6.84
C TYR A 13 3.41 8.19 7.51
N LYS A 14 2.82 8.43 8.70
CA LYS A 14 2.03 7.42 9.43
C LYS A 14 0.81 6.98 8.64
N ILE A 15 0.05 7.93 8.07
CA ILE A 15 -1.12 7.60 7.24
C ILE A 15 -0.74 6.75 6.04
N ARG A 16 0.32 7.13 5.31
CA ARG A 16 0.81 6.37 4.15
C ARG A 16 1.28 4.96 4.53
N HIS A 17 1.93 4.81 5.69
CA HIS A 17 2.31 3.49 6.22
C HIS A 17 1.06 2.64 6.50
N SER A 18 0.05 3.20 7.16
CA SER A 18 -1.22 2.50 7.39
C SER A 18 -1.91 2.10 6.08
N LEU A 19 -1.90 2.97 5.07
CA LEU A 19 -2.47 2.65 3.76
C LEU A 19 -1.70 1.54 3.03
N ALA A 20 -0.38 1.41 3.23
CA ALA A 20 0.38 0.26 2.73
C ALA A 20 -0.13 -1.06 3.33
N HIS A 21 -0.49 -1.08 4.61
CA HIS A 21 -1.13 -2.26 5.23
C HIS A 21 -2.52 -2.55 4.65
N VAL A 22 -3.31 -1.52 4.36
CA VAL A 22 -4.63 -1.68 3.70
C VAL A 22 -4.45 -2.30 2.31
N LEU A 23 -3.48 -1.84 1.53
CA LEU A 23 -3.13 -2.44 0.24
C LEU A 23 -2.73 -3.91 0.38
N ALA A 24 -1.85 -4.24 1.34
CA ALA A 24 -1.46 -5.61 1.59
C ALA A 24 -2.64 -6.52 1.92
N HIS A 25 -3.57 -6.05 2.76
CA HIS A 25 -4.76 -6.79 3.11
C HIS A 25 -5.66 -7.04 1.89
N ALA A 26 -5.96 -5.99 1.13
CA ALA A 26 -6.79 -6.08 -0.06
C ALA A 26 -6.19 -7.00 -1.13
N VAL A 27 -4.87 -6.98 -1.31
CA VAL A 27 -4.16 -7.90 -2.21
C VAL A 27 -4.29 -9.34 -1.75
N LEU A 28 -4.13 -9.63 -0.45
CA LEU A 28 -4.28 -10.99 0.07
C LEU A 28 -5.72 -11.53 -0.04
N GLU A 29 -6.74 -10.66 -0.06
CA GLU A 29 -8.10 -11.11 -0.39
C GLU A 29 -8.28 -11.52 -1.86
N ILE A 30 -7.55 -10.87 -2.77
CA ILE A 30 -7.60 -11.13 -4.23
C ILE A 30 -6.67 -12.27 -4.65
N ARG A 31 -5.51 -12.37 -4.00
CA ARG A 31 -4.45 -13.35 -4.21
C ARG A 31 -4.00 -13.90 -2.86
N PRO A 32 -4.72 -14.88 -2.29
CA PRO A 32 -4.42 -15.42 -0.96
C PRO A 32 -3.05 -16.09 -0.83
N ASP A 33 -2.45 -16.49 -1.96
CA ASP A 33 -1.13 -17.12 -2.01
C ASP A 33 0.02 -16.12 -2.19
N ALA A 34 -0.27 -14.84 -2.41
CA ALA A 34 0.75 -13.80 -2.52
C ALA A 34 1.54 -13.68 -1.21
N LYS A 35 2.84 -13.44 -1.32
CA LYS A 35 3.72 -13.21 -0.17
C LYS A 35 4.07 -11.74 -0.06
N LEU A 36 4.01 -11.23 1.16
CA LEU A 36 4.36 -9.87 1.50
C LEU A 36 5.87 -9.72 1.65
N ALA A 37 6.47 -8.70 1.02
CA ALA A 37 7.87 -8.33 1.22
C ALA A 37 8.02 -6.99 1.98
N PHE A 38 8.00 -5.86 1.27
CA PHE A 38 8.23 -4.52 1.83
C PHE A 38 7.13 -3.55 1.44
N GLY A 39 6.60 -2.80 2.41
CA GLY A 39 5.55 -1.80 2.17
C GLY A 39 5.84 -0.43 2.80
N PRO A 40 6.88 0.29 2.37
CA PRO A 40 7.23 1.57 2.99
C PRO A 40 6.35 2.73 2.49
N PRO A 41 6.05 3.71 3.35
CA PRO A 41 5.65 5.03 2.89
C PRO A 41 6.81 5.73 2.16
N VAL A 42 6.47 6.56 1.18
CA VAL A 42 7.40 7.41 0.43
C VAL A 42 6.91 8.87 0.43
N GLU A 43 7.70 9.78 -0.14
CA GLU A 43 7.44 11.23 -0.10
C GLU A 43 6.03 11.62 -0.57
N ASN A 44 5.48 10.93 -1.58
CA ASN A 44 4.19 11.25 -2.19
C ASN A 44 3.18 10.10 -2.16
N GLY A 45 3.40 9.07 -1.33
CA GLY A 45 2.51 7.91 -1.29
C GLY A 45 3.09 6.74 -0.53
N PHE A 46 2.85 5.54 -1.03
CA PHE A 46 3.39 4.29 -0.53
C PHE A 46 3.42 3.29 -1.69
N TYR A 47 4.21 2.24 -1.55
CA TYR A 47 4.16 1.07 -2.42
C TYR A 47 4.22 -0.19 -1.58
N TYR A 48 3.98 -1.33 -2.19
CA TYR A 48 4.16 -2.62 -1.54
C TYR A 48 4.68 -3.64 -2.55
N ASP A 49 5.77 -4.32 -2.18
CA ASP A 49 6.38 -5.40 -2.96
C ASP A 49 5.73 -6.73 -2.59
N PHE A 50 5.28 -7.46 -3.61
CA PHE A 50 4.65 -8.78 -3.48
C PHE A 50 5.36 -9.81 -4.36
N ASP A 51 5.47 -11.03 -3.86
CA ASP A 51 5.66 -12.22 -4.68
C ASP A 51 4.30 -12.86 -4.94
N PHE A 52 3.83 -12.80 -6.19
CA PHE A 52 2.53 -13.32 -6.60
C PHE A 52 2.56 -14.78 -7.08
N ASN A 53 3.67 -15.51 -6.90
CA ASN A 53 3.86 -16.88 -7.38
C ASN A 53 3.46 -17.08 -8.87
N GLY A 54 3.67 -16.08 -9.72
CA GLY A 54 3.34 -16.11 -11.14
C GLY A 54 1.94 -15.61 -11.53
N ASN A 55 1.13 -15.12 -10.59
CA ASN A 55 -0.19 -14.54 -10.86
C ASN A 55 -0.30 -13.06 -10.42
N PRO A 56 0.43 -12.14 -11.08
CA PRO A 56 0.49 -10.74 -10.69
C PRO A 56 -0.87 -10.04 -10.82
N ILE A 57 -1.03 -8.96 -10.05
CA ILE A 57 -2.12 -7.99 -10.24
C ILE A 57 -1.92 -7.29 -11.58
N GLY A 58 -2.92 -7.34 -12.44
CA GLY A 58 -2.96 -6.61 -13.71
C GLY A 58 -3.90 -5.40 -13.67
N GLU A 59 -3.93 -4.64 -14.75
CA GLU A 59 -4.82 -3.46 -14.88
C GLU A 59 -6.30 -3.81 -14.67
N SER A 60 -6.73 -4.99 -15.11
CA SER A 60 -8.10 -5.48 -14.96
C SER A 60 -8.51 -5.74 -13.50
N ASP A 61 -7.55 -5.97 -12.61
CA ASP A 61 -7.81 -6.20 -11.18
C ASP A 61 -7.94 -4.88 -10.40
N LEU A 62 -7.44 -3.76 -10.95
CA LEU A 62 -7.38 -2.47 -10.24
C LEU A 62 -8.75 -1.96 -9.73
N PRO A 63 -9.85 -2.02 -10.50
CA PRO A 63 -11.15 -1.56 -10.00
C PRO A 63 -11.62 -2.31 -8.76
N GLU A 64 -11.36 -3.61 -8.71
CA GLU A 64 -11.76 -4.46 -7.58
C GLU A 64 -10.78 -4.31 -6.40
N LEU A 65 -9.48 -4.14 -6.67
CA LEU A 65 -8.48 -3.85 -5.64
C LEU A 65 -8.78 -2.53 -4.93
N GLU A 66 -9.02 -1.46 -5.69
CA GLU A 66 -9.37 -0.15 -5.13
C GLU A 66 -10.67 -0.21 -4.31
N LYS A 67 -11.65 -0.98 -4.75
CA LYS A 67 -12.91 -1.18 -4.02
C LYS A 67 -12.68 -1.86 -2.67
N ARG A 68 -11.80 -2.87 -2.60
CA ARG A 68 -11.46 -3.56 -1.34
C ARG A 68 -10.65 -2.69 -0.38
N MET A 69 -9.88 -1.74 -0.89
CA MET A 69 -9.08 -0.83 -0.05
C MET A 69 -9.92 0.27 0.62
N ARG A 70 -11.16 0.52 0.18
CA ARG A 70 -12.05 1.59 0.67
C ARG A 70 -13.02 1.08 1.73
#